data_AF-A0A316JSN5-F1
#
_entry.id   AF-A0A316JSN5-F1
#
_cell.length_a   1.000
_cell.length_b   1.000
_cell.length_c   1.000
_cell.angle_alpha   90.00
_cell.angle_beta   90.00
_cell.angle_gamma   90.00
#
_symmetry.space_group_name_H-M   'P 1'
#
loop_
_entity.id
_entity.type
_entity.pdbx_description
1 polymer ?
#
loop_
_entity_poly.entity_id
_entity_poly.type
_entity_poly.pdbx_seq_one_letter_code
_entity_poly.pdbx_strand_id
1 'polypeptide(L)'
;MDDALLALVEDLGSGNVLDAETLEGCTVEPHELDEMDEDQAAIVAAHVFEQLFDHDVSQQRGESADPEEGVWSGTVDSFKFTIERDDAGDLVLNFSSGD
;
A
#
# COMPACT_ATOMS: atom_id res chain seq x y z
N MET A 1 16.43 9.78 -2.79
CA MET A 1 15.01 10.14 -2.63
C MET A 1 14.72 11.29 -3.56
N ASP A 2 13.81 11.09 -4.51
CA ASP A 2 13.36 12.13 -5.43
C ASP A 2 12.42 13.09 -4.68
N ASP A 3 12.85 14.34 -4.52
CA ASP A 3 12.12 15.38 -3.77
C ASP A 3 10.69 15.59 -4.29
N ALA A 4 10.50 15.44 -5.60
CA ALA A 4 9.19 15.53 -6.25
C ALA A 4 8.28 14.33 -5.90
N LEU A 5 8.84 13.12 -5.85
CA LEU A 5 8.10 11.91 -5.47
C LEU A 5 7.70 11.97 -4.00
N LEU A 6 8.61 12.43 -3.13
CA LEU A 6 8.33 12.66 -1.71
C LEU A 6 7.13 13.59 -1.53
N ALA A 7 7.12 14.74 -2.21
CA ALA A 7 6.00 15.67 -2.14
C ALA A 7 4.68 15.08 -2.64
N LEU A 8 4.72 14.24 -3.69
CA LEU A 8 3.54 13.54 -4.16
C LEU A 8 3.05 12.50 -3.15
N VAL A 9 3.96 11.75 -2.53
CA VAL A 9 3.61 10.77 -1.48
C VAL A 9 3.00 11.45 -0.26
N GLU A 10 3.48 12.64 0.11
CA GLU A 10 2.89 13.40 1.21
C GLU A 10 1.51 13.99 0.87
N ASP A 11 1.24 14.33 -0.40
CA ASP A 11 -0.02 14.94 -0.84
C ASP A 11 -1.10 13.91 -1.21
N LEU A 12 -0.69 12.82 -1.88
CA LEU A 12 -1.57 11.80 -2.46
C LEU A 12 -1.39 10.41 -1.86
N GLY A 13 -0.34 10.20 -1.06
CA GLY A 13 -0.04 8.88 -0.52
C GLY A 13 -0.94 8.43 0.62
N SER A 14 -1.74 9.32 1.23
CA SER A 14 -2.63 8.98 2.34
C SER A 14 -4.10 8.92 1.92
N GLY A 15 -4.84 7.96 2.47
CA GLY A 15 -6.28 7.82 2.24
C GLY A 15 -6.64 7.05 0.97
N ASN A 16 -5.74 6.21 0.45
CA ASN A 16 -5.99 5.45 -0.77
C ASN A 16 -6.81 4.21 -0.44
N VAL A 17 -8.10 4.21 -0.77
CA VAL A 17 -8.98 3.05 -0.55
C VAL A 17 -8.62 1.94 -1.54
N LEU A 18 -8.34 0.75 -1.02
CA LEU A 18 -8.10 -0.47 -1.79
C LEU A 18 -9.44 -1.06 -2.22
N ASP A 19 -9.78 -0.84 -3.48
CA ASP A 19 -10.98 -1.39 -4.11
C ASP A 19 -10.59 -2.22 -5.35
N ALA A 20 -11.56 -2.92 -5.93
CA ALA A 20 -11.39 -3.73 -7.13
C ALA A 20 -10.79 -2.93 -8.30
N GLU A 21 -11.10 -1.63 -8.40
CA GLU A 21 -10.52 -0.74 -9.41
C GLU A 21 -9.03 -0.50 -9.18
N THR A 22 -8.61 -0.29 -7.93
CA THR A 22 -7.18 -0.08 -7.61
C THR A 22 -6.35 -1.36 -7.75
N LEU A 23 -6.99 -2.50 -7.55
CA LEU A 23 -6.39 -3.82 -7.75
C LEU A 23 -6.53 -4.34 -9.18
N GLU A 24 -7.05 -3.54 -10.11
CA GLU A 24 -7.16 -3.97 -11.50
C GLU A 24 -5.77 -4.33 -12.05
N GLY A 25 -5.60 -5.60 -12.44
CA GLY A 25 -4.31 -6.13 -12.90
C GLY A 25 -3.33 -6.53 -11.81
N CYS A 26 -3.69 -6.40 -10.52
CA CYS A 26 -2.91 -6.92 -9.41
C CYS A 26 -3.07 -8.45 -9.30
N THR A 27 -2.12 -9.11 -8.65
CA THR A 27 -2.19 -10.56 -8.35
C THR A 27 -3.15 -10.87 -7.22
N VAL A 28 -3.38 -9.94 -6.30
CA VAL A 28 -4.22 -10.12 -5.11
C VAL A 28 -5.63 -9.65 -5.43
N GLU A 29 -6.62 -10.51 -5.17
CA GLU A 29 -8.02 -10.13 -5.35
C GLU A 29 -8.53 -9.30 -4.17
N PRO A 30 -9.49 -8.37 -4.38
CA PRO A 30 -10.02 -7.51 -3.31
C PRO A 30 -10.59 -8.29 -2.12
N HIS A 31 -11.10 -9.50 -2.36
CA HIS A 31 -11.65 -10.35 -1.31
C HIS A 31 -10.58 -11.11 -0.52
N GLU A 32 -9.34 -11.20 -1.02
CA GLU A 32 -8.21 -11.84 -0.35
C GLU A 32 -7.43 -10.84 0.52
N LEU A 33 -7.65 -9.53 0.33
CA LEU A 33 -6.97 -8.49 1.09
C LEU A 33 -7.15 -8.66 2.61
N ASP A 34 -8.32 -9.11 3.06
CA ASP A 34 -8.58 -9.31 4.50
C ASP A 34 -7.80 -10.49 5.10
N GLU A 35 -7.32 -11.42 4.26
CA GLU A 35 -6.58 -12.62 4.67
C GLU A 35 -5.12 -12.56 4.19
N MET A 36 -4.68 -11.42 3.67
CA MET A 36 -3.37 -11.31 3.03
C MET A 36 -2.22 -11.32 4.03
N ASP A 37 -1.09 -11.89 3.64
CA ASP A 37 0.15 -11.84 4.42
C ASP A 37 0.97 -10.57 4.11
N GLU A 38 2.07 -10.33 4.85
CA GLU A 38 2.87 -9.12 4.72
C GLU A 38 3.47 -8.95 3.32
N ASP A 39 3.83 -10.05 2.67
CA ASP A 39 4.35 -10.06 1.31
C ASP A 39 3.29 -9.67 0.29
N GLN A 40 2.04 -10.14 0.46
CA GLN A 40 0.92 -9.76 -0.40
C GLN A 40 0.56 -8.29 -0.22
N ALA A 41 0.54 -7.80 1.02
CA ALA A 41 0.35 -6.39 1.31
C ALA A 41 1.42 -5.52 0.61
N ALA A 42 2.68 -5.97 0.57
CA ALA A 42 3.74 -5.27 -0.14
C ALA A 42 3.55 -5.28 -1.67
N ILE A 43 3.01 -6.35 -2.25
CA ILE A 43 2.67 -6.42 -3.68
C ILE A 43 1.54 -5.45 -4.02
N VAL A 44 0.49 -5.43 -3.19
CA VAL A 44 -0.65 -4.51 -3.37
C VAL A 44 -0.18 -3.06 -3.25
N ALA A 45 0.59 -2.75 -2.21
CA ALA A 45 1.14 -1.42 -2.01
C ALA A 45 2.02 -0.99 -3.19
N ALA A 46 2.90 -1.85 -3.68
CA ALA A 46 3.73 -1.56 -4.85
C ALA A 46 2.87 -1.25 -6.09
N HIS A 47 1.89 -2.11 -6.40
CA HIS A 47 0.99 -1.93 -7.54
C HIS A 47 0.21 -0.61 -7.50
N VAL A 48 -0.31 -0.25 -6.32
CA VAL A 48 -1.03 1.02 -6.13
C VAL A 48 -0.07 2.21 -6.21
N PHE A 49 1.14 2.09 -5.68
CA PHE A 49 2.15 3.13 -5.75
C PHE A 49 2.54 3.44 -7.21
N GLU A 50 2.76 2.40 -8.02
CA GLU A 50 3.06 2.55 -9.45
C GLU A 50 1.93 3.28 -10.20
N GLN A 51 0.67 2.95 -9.90
CA GLN A 51 -0.48 3.60 -10.54
C GLN A 51 -0.68 5.06 -10.11
N LEU A 52 -0.47 5.37 -8.83
CA LEU A 52 -0.66 6.73 -8.30
C LEU A 52 0.46 7.68 -8.73
N PHE A 53 1.70 7.20 -8.71
CA PHE A 53 2.88 8.04 -8.88
C PHE A 53 3.57 7.88 -10.24
N ASP A 54 3.09 6.95 -11.09
CA ASP A 54 3.75 6.56 -12.35
C ASP A 54 5.23 6.20 -12.10
N HIS A 55 5.49 5.52 -10.98
CA HIS A 55 6.84 5.22 -10.48
C HIS A 55 7.03 3.72 -10.28
N ASP A 56 7.90 3.12 -11.09
CA ASP A 56 8.26 1.70 -11.05
C ASP A 56 8.94 1.33 -9.72
N VAL A 57 8.27 0.48 -8.93
CA VAL A 57 8.75 0.06 -7.62
C VAL A 57 9.78 -1.06 -7.79
N SER A 58 11.04 -0.78 -7.48
CA SER A 58 12.12 -1.76 -7.62
C SER A 58 12.31 -2.65 -6.39
N GLN A 59 11.95 -2.16 -5.20
CA GLN A 59 12.02 -2.92 -3.94
C GLN A 59 10.71 -2.82 -3.18
N GLN A 60 10.16 -3.97 -2.78
CA GLN A 60 9.01 -4.05 -1.88
C GLN A 60 9.28 -5.08 -0.80
N ARG A 61 8.81 -4.83 0.41
CA ARG A 61 9.00 -5.73 1.54
C ARG A 61 7.87 -5.57 2.55
N GLY A 62 7.22 -6.69 2.88
CA GLY A 62 6.33 -6.79 4.03
C GLY A 62 7.11 -6.77 5.34
N GLU A 63 6.61 -6.05 6.33
CA GLU A 63 7.19 -6.02 7.68
C GLU A 63 6.26 -6.66 8.73
N SER A 64 4.97 -6.34 8.71
CA SER A 64 3.97 -6.93 9.61
C SER A 64 2.65 -7.11 8.90
N ALA A 65 1.95 -8.18 9.25
CA ALA A 65 0.59 -8.48 8.81
C ALA A 65 -0.22 -8.96 10.00
N ASP A 66 -1.21 -8.17 10.38
CA ASP A 66 -2.08 -8.38 11.51
C ASP A 66 -3.54 -8.37 11.02
N PRO A 67 -4.00 -9.43 10.34
CA PRO A 67 -5.36 -9.52 9.80
C PRO A 67 -6.45 -9.47 10.88
N GLU A 68 -6.11 -9.85 12.12
CA GLU A 68 -7.01 -9.73 13.28
C GLU A 68 -7.27 -8.27 13.67
N GLU A 69 -6.23 -7.42 13.61
CA GLU A 69 -6.36 -5.97 13.81
C GLU A 69 -6.79 -5.26 12.52
N GLY A 70 -6.68 -5.93 11.37
CA GLY A 70 -6.92 -5.36 10.05
C GLY A 70 -5.82 -4.37 9.67
N VAL A 71 -4.57 -4.65 10.04
CA VAL A 71 -3.42 -3.76 9.81
C VAL A 71 -2.28 -4.52 9.14
N TRP A 72 -1.71 -3.93 8.10
CA TRP A 72 -0.52 -4.43 7.41
C TRP A 72 0.46 -3.29 7.20
N SER A 73 1.76 -3.58 7.26
CA SER A 73 2.79 -2.56 7.10
C SER A 73 4.01 -3.12 6.40
N GLY A 74 4.75 -2.22 5.76
CA GLY A 74 6.01 -2.55 5.13
C GLY A 74 6.65 -1.37 4.43
N THR A 75 7.51 -1.68 3.46
CA THR A 75 8.25 -0.68 2.70
C THR A 75 8.20 -0.94 1.19
N VAL A 76 8.15 0.14 0.40
CA VAL A 76 8.28 0.17 -1.06
C VAL A 76 9.25 1.27 -1.48
N ASP A 77 10.33 0.91 -2.16
CA ASP A 77 11.39 1.78 -2.68
C ASP A 77 11.86 2.89 -1.71
N SER A 78 11.99 2.55 -0.42
CA SER A 78 12.33 3.46 0.70
C SER A 78 11.18 4.24 1.33
N PHE A 79 9.97 4.18 0.79
CA PHE A 79 8.74 4.66 1.43
C PHE A 79 8.15 3.59 2.33
N LYS A 80 7.54 4.00 3.44
CA LYS A 80 6.76 3.12 4.30
C LYS A 80 5.33 3.11 3.80
N PHE A 81 4.70 1.95 3.85
CA PHE A 81 3.28 1.82 3.60
C PHE A 81 2.58 1.20 4.81
N THR A 82 1.33 1.57 5.02
CA THR A 82 0.46 1.03 6.05
C THR A 82 -0.92 0.87 5.45
N ILE A 83 -1.44 -0.36 5.48
CA ILE A 83 -2.80 -0.68 5.12
C ILE A 83 -3.54 -0.88 6.43
N GLU A 84 -4.64 -0.17 6.64
CA GLU A 84 -5.49 -0.34 7.82
C GLU A 84 -6.95 -0.38 7.41
N ARG A 85 -7.75 -1.14 8.15
CA ARG A 85 -9.21 -1.17 7.94
C ARG A 85 -9.85 0.02 8.66
N ASP A 86 -10.56 0.86 7.91
CA ASP A 86 -11.31 2.00 8.45
C ASP A 86 -12.61 1.55 9.15
N ASP A 87 -13.27 2.46 9.87
CA ASP A 87 -14.58 2.25 10.52
C ASP A 87 -15.66 1.74 9.55
N ALA A 88 -15.55 2.06 8.25
CA ALA A 88 -16.45 1.56 7.22
C ALA A 88 -16.23 0.09 6.84
N GLY A 89 -15.09 -0.49 7.23
CA GLY A 89 -14.65 -1.83 6.83
C GLY A 89 -13.80 -1.85 5.56
N ASP A 90 -13.53 -0.68 4.97
CA ASP A 90 -12.69 -0.54 3.79
C ASP A 90 -11.21 -0.54 4.16
N LEU A 91 -10.37 -1.15 3.33
CA LEU A 91 -8.93 -1.16 3.52
C LEU A 91 -8.32 0.09 2.91
N VAL A 92 -7.60 0.86 3.72
CA VAL A 92 -7.02 2.14 3.35
C VAL A 92 -5.50 2.04 3.40
N LEU A 93 -4.88 2.27 2.25
CA LEU A 93 -3.44 2.34 2.08
C LEU A 93 -2.94 3.77 2.29
N ASN A 94 -1.93 3.88 3.14
CA ASN A 94 -1.25 5.11 3.47
C ASN A 94 0.25 4.94 3.24
N PHE A 95 0.84 5.82 2.44
CA PHE A 95 2.26 5.93 2.24
C PHE A 95 2.83 7.07 3.06
N SER A 96 4.05 6.88 3.53
CA SER A 96 4.79 7.88 4.29
C SER A 96 6.27 7.80 3.94
N SER A 97 6.99 8.90 4.13
CA SER A 97 8.44 8.92 3.98
C SER A 97 9.07 7.96 5.00
N GLY A 98 9.90 7.02 4.54
CA GLY A 98 10.78 6.28 5.45
C GLY A 98 11.85 7.23 6.01
N ASP A 99 11.93 7.33 7.33
CA ASP A 99 13.01 8.03 8.06
C ASP A 99 14.37 7.36 7.84
#